data_AF-A0A1Z3HL74-F1
#
_entry.id   AF-A0A1Z3HL74-F1
#
_cell.length_a   1.000
_cell.length_b   1.000
_cell.length_c   1.000
_cell.angle_alpha   90.00
_cell.angle_beta   90.00
_cell.angle_gamma   90.00
#
_symmetry.space_group_name_H-M   'P 1'
#
loop_
_entity.id
_entity.type
_entity.pdbx_description
1 polymer ?
#
loop_
_entity_poly.entity_id
_entity_poly.type
_entity_poly.pdbx_seq_one_letter_code
_entity_poly.pdbx_strand_id
1 'polypeptide(L)'
;MIIFRGEPQTYELSRRRPPHYRRIDVWWGGLQANGGLMLILAYLLRTSLTWRGVEIRLNLVVPNQAAAKAAQTNLQRLVDGLRIGATPRVILAEGRPFDTILKQSSETADLVFLGLATPNEHFSQYYLSLQQRTAGLPGTIFVLASEDLEFAEVLQKE
;
A
#
# COMPACT_ATOMS: atom_id res chain seq x y z
N MET A 1 6.18 12.15 5.76
CA MET A 1 7.49 11.46 5.60
C MET A 1 7.30 10.24 4.72
N ILE A 2 8.21 10.00 3.78
CA ILE A 2 8.20 8.84 2.88
C ILE A 2 9.57 8.17 2.97
N ILE A 3 9.62 6.86 3.24
CA ILE A 3 10.87 6.07 3.30
C ILE A 3 10.78 4.96 2.25
N PHE A 4 11.73 4.90 1.32
CA PHE A 4 11.85 3.80 0.37
C PHE A 4 12.82 2.73 0.91
N ARG A 5 12.35 1.50 0.96
CA ARG A 5 13.13 0.30 1.29
C ARG A 5 13.22 -0.59 0.04
N GLY A 6 14.43 -0.73 -0.49
CA GLY A 6 14.72 -1.64 -1.60
C GLY A 6 16.05 -2.35 -1.39
N GLU A 7 16.26 -3.48 -2.06
CA GLU A 7 17.55 -4.16 -2.04
C GLU A 7 18.51 -3.48 -3.03
N PRO A 8 19.79 -3.24 -2.65
CA PRO A 8 20.75 -2.57 -3.52
C PRO A 8 20.89 -3.18 -4.92
N GLN A 9 20.74 -4.49 -5.02
CA GLN A 9 20.95 -5.26 -6.24
C GLN A 9 19.84 -5.05 -7.29
N THR A 10 18.62 -4.65 -6.87
CA THR A 10 17.51 -4.39 -7.80
C THR A 10 17.65 -3.05 -8.53
N TYR A 11 18.46 -2.11 -8.03
CA TYR A 11 18.67 -0.81 -8.69
C TYR A 11 19.45 -0.94 -10.00
N GLU A 12 20.46 -1.81 -10.08
CA GLU A 12 21.30 -1.94 -11.28
C GLU A 12 20.60 -2.62 -12.45
N LEU A 13 19.72 -3.59 -12.16
CA LEU A 13 18.97 -4.33 -13.17
C LEU A 13 17.95 -3.44 -13.92
N SER A 14 17.45 -2.39 -13.27
CA SER A 14 16.50 -1.43 -13.87
C SER A 14 17.09 -0.57 -14.99
N ARG A 15 18.44 -0.50 -15.12
CA ARG A 15 19.11 0.37 -16.11
C ARG A 15 19.14 -0.19 -17.53
N ARG A 16 18.86 -1.48 -17.75
CA ARG A 16 19.05 -2.13 -19.07
C ARG A 16 17.77 -2.28 -19.90
N ARG A 17 16.59 -2.24 -19.27
CA ARG A 17 15.26 -2.08 -19.88
C ARG A 17 14.28 -1.89 -18.72
N PRO A 18 13.44 -0.84 -18.68
CA PRO A 18 12.46 -0.75 -17.59
C PRO A 18 11.52 -1.95 -17.70
N PRO A 19 11.37 -2.76 -16.64
CA PRO A 19 10.31 -3.76 -16.62
C PRO A 19 8.98 -3.03 -16.81
N HIS A 20 8.08 -3.60 -17.59
CA HIS A 20 6.68 -3.18 -17.53
C HIS A 20 6.17 -3.61 -16.16
N TYR A 21 6.20 -2.71 -15.18
CA TYR A 21 5.60 -2.96 -13.89
C TYR A 21 4.12 -3.29 -14.08
N ARG A 22 3.63 -4.25 -13.32
CA ARG A 22 2.27 -4.79 -13.46
C ARG A 22 1.43 -4.53 -12.23
N ARG A 23 2.02 -4.43 -11.03
CA ARG A 23 1.24 -4.38 -9.80
C ARG A 23 1.86 -3.53 -8.68
N ILE A 24 1.03 -2.66 -8.13
CA ILE A 24 1.27 -1.95 -6.87
C ILE A 24 0.29 -2.50 -5.82
N ASP A 25 0.79 -2.96 -4.69
CA ASP A 25 -0.03 -3.36 -3.55
C ASP A 25 -0.04 -2.25 -2.49
N VAL A 26 -1.22 -1.73 -2.15
CA VAL A 26 -1.43 -0.75 -1.08
C VAL A 26 -2.11 -1.44 0.10
N TRP A 27 -1.45 -1.48 1.26
CA TRP A 27 -1.98 -2.13 2.46
C TRP A 27 -2.67 -1.13 3.37
N TRP A 28 -3.99 -1.26 3.44
CA TRP A 28 -4.86 -0.45 4.27
C TRP A 28 -4.98 -1.07 5.67
N GLY A 29 -4.38 -0.40 6.65
CA GLY A 29 -4.38 -0.84 8.07
C GLY A 29 -5.51 -0.27 8.93
N GLY A 30 -6.49 0.44 8.33
CA GLY A 30 -7.54 1.17 9.03
C GLY A 30 -7.48 2.68 8.78
N LEU A 31 -8.29 3.46 9.53
CA LEU A 31 -8.41 4.94 9.48
C LEU A 31 -7.16 5.69 9.96
N GLN A 32 -5.95 5.18 9.70
CA GLN A 32 -4.77 6.02 9.85
C GLN A 32 -4.69 6.95 8.64
N ALA A 33 -4.36 8.22 8.89
CA ALA A 33 -4.22 9.32 7.92
C ALA A 33 -3.34 9.01 6.68
N ASN A 34 -2.59 7.91 6.70
CA ASN A 34 -1.69 7.49 5.62
C ASN A 34 -2.43 7.05 4.35
N GLY A 35 -3.67 6.57 4.47
CA GLY A 35 -4.42 5.93 3.38
C GLY A 35 -4.56 6.80 2.14
N GLY A 36 -4.99 8.05 2.32
CA GLY A 36 -5.13 9.02 1.24
C GLY A 36 -3.81 9.27 0.51
N LEU A 37 -2.74 9.57 1.24
CA LEU A 37 -1.42 9.82 0.64
C LEU A 37 -0.88 8.59 -0.10
N MET A 38 -1.02 7.38 0.46
CA MET A 38 -0.60 6.15 -0.23
C MET A 38 -1.32 5.96 -1.56
N LEU A 39 -2.63 6.23 -1.60
CA LEU A 39 -3.42 6.14 -2.84
C LEU A 39 -3.02 7.22 -3.85
N ILE A 40 -2.72 8.46 -3.41
CA ILE A 40 -2.24 9.54 -4.29
C ILE A 40 -0.92 9.11 -4.92
N LEU A 41 0.03 8.63 -4.12
CA LEU A 41 1.32 8.19 -4.62
C LEU A 41 1.20 7.02 -5.59
N ALA A 42 0.35 6.02 -5.29
CA ALA A 42 0.11 4.90 -6.18
C ALA A 42 -0.52 5.34 -7.52
N TYR A 43 -1.46 6.30 -7.49
CA TYR A 43 -2.07 6.86 -8.68
C TYR A 43 -1.07 7.66 -9.53
N LEU A 44 -0.29 8.55 -8.91
CA LEU A 44 0.75 9.33 -9.59
C LEU A 44 1.82 8.43 -10.23
N LEU A 45 2.18 7.33 -9.57
CA LEU A 45 3.05 6.33 -10.18
C LEU A 45 2.37 5.74 -11.42
N ARG A 46 1.14 5.25 -11.32
CA ARG A 46 0.41 4.65 -12.45
C ARG A 46 0.28 5.58 -13.68
N THR A 47 0.28 6.90 -13.51
CA THR A 47 0.22 7.85 -14.63
C THR A 47 1.58 8.11 -15.28
N SER A 48 2.69 7.72 -14.64
CA SER A 48 4.04 7.83 -15.19
C SER A 48 4.30 6.82 -16.33
N LEU A 49 5.28 7.13 -17.19
CA LEU A 49 5.60 6.30 -18.37
C LEU A 49 5.95 4.84 -18.01
N THR A 50 6.75 4.64 -16.96
CA THR A 50 7.26 3.31 -16.57
C THR A 50 6.21 2.42 -15.90
N TRP A 51 5.24 3.04 -15.22
CA TRP A 51 4.21 2.36 -14.44
C TRP A 51 2.83 2.45 -15.12
N ARG A 52 2.80 2.88 -16.39
CA ARG A 52 1.55 3.06 -17.12
C ARG A 52 0.78 1.76 -17.18
N GLY A 53 -0.45 1.79 -16.68
CA GLY A 53 -1.37 0.65 -16.74
C GLY A 53 -1.17 -0.39 -15.63
N VAL A 54 -0.35 -0.12 -14.61
CA VAL A 54 -0.22 -1.02 -13.46
C VAL A 54 -1.57 -1.22 -12.75
N GLU A 55 -1.81 -2.44 -12.30
CA GLU A 55 -2.89 -2.77 -11.38
C GLU A 55 -2.55 -2.21 -10.00
N ILE A 56 -3.42 -1.40 -9.41
CA ILE A 56 -3.30 -0.99 -8.02
C ILE A 56 -4.24 -1.87 -7.20
N ARG A 57 -3.72 -2.67 -6.26
CA ARG A 57 -4.54 -3.47 -5.32
C ARG A 57 -4.63 -2.77 -3.98
N LEU A 58 -5.84 -2.50 -3.53
CA LEU A 58 -6.10 -1.96 -2.20
C LEU A 58 -6.44 -3.12 -1.25
N ASN A 59 -5.44 -3.59 -0.49
CA ASN A 59 -5.55 -4.76 0.37
C ASN A 59 -5.97 -4.35 1.79
N LEU A 60 -6.96 -5.05 2.36
CA LEU A 60 -7.42 -4.89 3.74
C LEU A 60 -7.59 -6.27 4.37
N VAL A 61 -6.96 -6.47 5.54
CA VAL A 61 -7.14 -7.71 6.32
C VAL A 61 -8.29 -7.52 7.32
N VAL A 62 -9.17 -8.51 7.40
CA VAL A 62 -10.30 -8.51 8.34
C VAL A 62 -10.33 -9.79 9.15
N PRO A 63 -10.82 -9.76 10.41
CA PRO A 63 -10.72 -10.92 11.30
C PRO A 63 -11.67 -12.06 10.95
N ASN A 64 -12.82 -11.79 10.31
CA ASN A 64 -13.86 -12.78 10.06
C ASN A 64 -14.78 -12.39 8.90
N GLN A 65 -15.63 -13.33 8.50
CA GLN A 65 -16.58 -13.18 7.38
C GLN A 65 -17.58 -12.03 7.57
N ALA A 66 -18.05 -11.81 8.80
CA ALA A 66 -19.00 -10.74 9.10
C ALA A 66 -18.38 -9.37 8.82
N ALA A 67 -17.12 -9.15 9.23
CA ALA A 67 -16.35 -7.95 8.92
C ALA A 67 -16.07 -7.81 7.42
N ALA A 68 -15.86 -8.93 6.71
CA ALA A 68 -15.50 -8.92 5.29
C ALA A 68 -16.58 -8.29 4.39
N LYS A 69 -17.86 -8.60 4.63
CA LYS A 69 -18.94 -8.07 3.79
C LYS A 69 -19.03 -6.55 3.87
N ALA A 70 -19.02 -6.00 5.09
CA ALA A 70 -19.06 -4.55 5.30
C ALA A 70 -17.80 -3.87 4.75
N ALA A 71 -16.62 -4.46 4.99
CA ALA A 71 -15.36 -3.97 4.47
C ALA A 71 -15.34 -3.93 2.94
N GLN A 72 -15.83 -4.97 2.27
CA GLN A 72 -15.87 -5.04 0.81
C GLN A 72 -16.72 -3.92 0.23
N THR A 73 -17.92 -3.68 0.79
CA THR A 73 -18.79 -2.60 0.33
C THR A 73 -18.16 -1.22 0.55
N ASN A 74 -17.54 -0.99 1.71
CA ASN A 74 -16.89 0.29 2.02
C ASN A 74 -15.68 0.55 1.13
N LEU A 75 -14.81 -0.45 0.93
CA LEU A 75 -13.67 -0.34 0.03
C LEU A 75 -14.12 -0.10 -1.39
N GLN A 76 -15.12 -0.85 -1.89
CA GLN A 76 -15.63 -0.65 -3.24
C GLN A 76 -16.12 0.78 -3.46
N ARG A 77 -16.95 1.31 -2.54
CA ARG A 77 -17.39 2.71 -2.58
C ARG A 77 -16.23 3.70 -2.61
N LEU A 78 -15.20 3.46 -1.81
CA LEU A 78 -14.00 4.30 -1.79
C LEU A 78 -13.34 4.30 -3.17
N VAL A 79 -12.95 3.13 -3.71
CA VAL A 79 -12.24 3.09 -4.99
C VAL A 79 -13.06 3.61 -6.17
N ASP A 80 -14.37 3.39 -6.18
CA ASP A 80 -15.27 3.93 -7.20
C ASP A 80 -15.35 5.47 -7.13
N GLY A 81 -15.43 6.02 -5.91
CA GLY A 81 -15.47 7.46 -5.68
C GLY A 81 -14.18 8.17 -6.10
N LEU A 82 -13.03 7.54 -5.90
CA LEU A 82 -11.73 8.13 -6.22
C LEU A 82 -11.36 8.04 -7.72
N ARG A 83 -12.01 7.13 -8.48
CA ARG A 83 -11.73 6.88 -9.91
C ARG A 83 -10.26 6.62 -10.27
N ILE A 84 -9.47 6.16 -9.29
CA ILE A 84 -8.04 5.84 -9.45
C ILE A 84 -7.81 4.48 -10.13
N GLY A 85 -8.88 3.73 -10.38
CA GLY A 85 -8.86 2.40 -10.98
C GLY A 85 -8.09 1.36 -10.17
N ALA A 86 -8.15 1.46 -8.84
CA ALA A 86 -7.61 0.44 -7.94
C ALA A 86 -8.67 -0.65 -7.67
N THR A 87 -8.21 -1.87 -7.44
CA THR A 87 -9.04 -3.05 -7.19
C THR A 87 -9.06 -3.35 -5.69
N PRO A 88 -10.24 -3.36 -5.03
CA PRO A 88 -10.33 -3.64 -3.61
C PRO A 88 -10.13 -5.13 -3.34
N ARG A 89 -9.36 -5.45 -2.30
CA ARG A 89 -9.00 -6.83 -1.90
C ARG A 89 -9.19 -6.98 -0.40
N VAL A 90 -10.33 -7.55 -0.01
CA VAL A 90 -10.57 -7.93 1.39
C VAL A 90 -10.05 -9.34 1.61
N ILE A 91 -9.16 -9.50 2.59
CA ILE A 91 -8.48 -10.75 2.93
C ILE A 91 -8.88 -11.17 4.34
N LEU A 92 -9.42 -12.37 4.50
CA LEU A 92 -9.71 -12.92 5.82
C LEU A 92 -8.41 -13.33 6.52
N ALA A 93 -8.25 -12.94 7.78
CA ALA A 93 -7.09 -13.32 8.56
C ALA A 93 -7.02 -14.85 8.76
N GLU A 94 -8.16 -15.47 9.12
CA GLU A 94 -8.27 -16.92 9.37
C GLU A 94 -7.21 -17.43 10.36
N GLY A 95 -6.93 -16.62 11.40
CA GLY A 95 -5.90 -16.93 12.40
C GLY A 95 -4.45 -16.76 11.92
N ARG A 96 -4.22 -16.39 10.66
CA ARG A 96 -2.86 -16.13 10.14
C ARG A 96 -2.34 -14.78 10.65
N PRO A 97 -1.05 -14.70 11.03
CA PRO A 97 -0.40 -13.43 11.32
C PRO A 97 -0.42 -12.50 10.08
N PHE A 98 -0.55 -11.19 10.32
CA PHE A 98 -0.51 -10.19 9.25
C PHE A 98 0.74 -10.32 8.38
N ASP A 99 1.90 -10.61 8.97
CA ASP A 99 3.19 -10.71 8.26
C ASP A 99 3.18 -11.82 7.21
N THR A 100 2.55 -12.94 7.55
CA THR A 100 2.37 -14.08 6.65
C THR A 100 1.46 -13.69 5.49
N ILE A 101 0.34 -13.03 5.79
CA ILE A 101 -0.63 -12.57 4.79
C ILE A 101 0.00 -11.55 3.85
N LEU A 102 0.74 -10.59 4.41
CA LEU A 102 1.47 -9.54 3.70
C LEU A 102 2.46 -10.15 2.70
N LYS A 103 3.34 -11.05 3.18
CA LYS A 103 4.34 -11.70 2.34
C LYS A 103 3.72 -12.53 1.23
N GLN A 104 2.74 -13.37 1.54
CA GLN A 104 2.08 -14.23 0.56
C GLN A 104 1.31 -13.42 -0.49
N SER A 105 0.60 -12.39 -0.08
CA SER A 105 -0.26 -11.62 -0.99
C SER A 105 0.56 -10.67 -1.88
N SER A 106 1.71 -10.19 -1.38
CA SER A 106 2.57 -9.22 -2.08
C SER A 106 3.86 -9.79 -2.66
N GLU A 107 4.06 -11.11 -2.64
CA GLU A 107 5.25 -11.78 -3.20
C GLU A 107 5.56 -11.37 -4.64
N THR A 108 4.51 -11.23 -5.46
CA THR A 108 4.61 -10.91 -6.89
C THR A 108 4.26 -9.46 -7.21
N ALA A 109 4.24 -8.57 -6.21
CA ALA A 109 4.07 -7.15 -6.43
C ALA A 109 5.37 -6.54 -6.97
N ASP A 110 5.27 -5.44 -7.71
CA ASP A 110 6.45 -4.66 -8.10
C ASP A 110 6.77 -3.59 -7.05
N LEU A 111 5.75 -3.14 -6.31
CA LEU A 111 5.86 -2.14 -5.26
C LEU A 111 4.81 -2.37 -4.19
N VAL A 112 5.18 -2.13 -2.93
CA VAL A 112 4.29 -2.25 -1.77
C VAL A 112 4.24 -0.93 -1.02
N PHE A 113 3.05 -0.42 -0.71
CA PHE A 113 2.84 0.71 0.19
C PHE A 113 2.35 0.23 1.56
N LEU A 114 2.98 0.74 2.62
CA LEU A 114 2.61 0.48 4.02
C LEU A 114 2.63 1.78 4.83
N GLY A 115 1.62 1.95 5.68
CA GLY A 115 1.57 3.07 6.61
C GLY A 115 2.58 2.94 7.75
N LEU A 116 3.15 4.08 8.17
CA LEU A 116 3.92 4.22 9.39
C LEU A 116 3.02 4.73 10.51
N ALA A 117 3.22 4.19 11.71
CA ALA A 117 2.64 4.76 12.92
C ALA A 117 3.22 6.15 13.19
N THR A 118 2.43 7.03 13.79
CA THR A 118 2.93 8.31 14.31
C THR A 118 4.05 8.07 15.32
N PRO A 119 5.20 8.73 15.20
CA PRO A 119 6.30 8.57 16.14
C PRO A 119 5.91 8.88 17.58
N ASN A 120 6.26 7.98 18.49
CA ASN A 120 6.20 8.12 19.93
C ASN A 120 7.50 7.55 20.55
N GLU A 121 7.57 7.46 21.88
CA GLU A 121 8.71 6.92 22.62
C GLU A 121 9.11 5.48 22.23
N HIS A 122 8.19 4.69 21.68
CA HIS A 122 8.43 3.32 21.23
C HIS A 122 8.66 3.19 19.72
N PHE A 123 8.72 4.31 18.99
CA PHE A 123 8.77 4.30 17.52
C PHE A 123 9.98 3.54 16.97
N SER A 124 11.14 3.63 17.61
CA SER A 124 12.34 2.91 17.18
C SER A 124 12.12 1.39 17.20
N GLN A 125 11.47 0.85 18.23
CA GLN A 125 11.16 -0.58 18.34
C GLN A 125 10.11 -1.01 17.31
N TYR A 126 9.08 -0.18 17.12
CA TYR A 126 8.09 -0.36 16.06
C TYR A 126 8.75 -0.41 14.67
N TYR A 127 9.63 0.54 14.38
CA TYR A 127 10.29 0.67 13.09
C TYR A 127 11.23 -0.50 12.82
N LEU A 128 11.99 -0.98 13.82
CA LEU A 128 12.80 -2.19 13.71
C LEU A 128 11.94 -3.43 13.41
N SER A 129 10.83 -3.61 14.13
CA SER A 129 9.87 -4.69 13.87
C SER A 129 9.28 -4.61 12.46
N LEU A 130 8.99 -3.38 11.98
CA LEU A 130 8.50 -3.14 10.62
C LEU A 130 9.55 -3.47 9.55
N GLN A 131 10.82 -3.18 9.79
CA GLN A 131 11.90 -3.57 8.87
C GLN A 131 12.05 -5.10 8.80
N GLN A 132 11.98 -5.79 9.94
CA GLN A 132 12.07 -7.25 10.00
C GLN A 132 10.89 -7.92 9.29
N ARG A 133 9.65 -7.47 9.56
CA ARG A 133 8.45 -8.09 8.95
C ARG A 133 8.37 -7.91 7.44
N THR A 134 8.90 -6.79 6.92
CA THR A 134 8.91 -6.50 5.48
C THR A 134 10.16 -7.04 4.78
N ALA A 135 11.02 -7.79 5.48
CA ALA A 135 12.15 -8.46 4.86
C ALA A 135 11.69 -9.50 3.83
N GLY A 136 12.30 -9.45 2.65
CA GLY A 136 11.94 -10.27 1.49
C GLY A 136 10.76 -9.77 0.66
N LEU A 137 10.14 -8.64 1.03
CA LEU A 137 9.15 -8.01 0.14
C LEU A 137 9.82 -7.31 -1.04
N PRO A 138 9.10 -7.12 -2.15
CA PRO A 138 9.46 -6.17 -3.19
C PRO A 138 9.71 -4.76 -2.65
N GLY A 139 10.16 -3.84 -3.51
CA GLY A 139 10.35 -2.44 -3.16
C GLY A 139 9.19 -1.91 -2.32
N THR A 140 9.48 -1.42 -1.13
CA THR A 140 8.44 -1.06 -0.14
C THR A 140 8.57 0.42 0.21
N ILE A 141 7.48 1.16 0.07
CA ILE A 141 7.38 2.55 0.50
C ILE A 141 6.61 2.61 1.82
N PHE A 142 7.29 3.12 2.85
CA PHE A 142 6.67 3.45 4.12
C PHE A 142 6.19 4.90 4.11
N VAL A 143 4.93 5.11 4.47
CA VAL A 143 4.27 6.42 4.38
C VAL A 143 3.76 6.86 5.72
N LEU A 144 4.18 8.04 6.16
CA LEU A 144 3.58 8.78 7.26
C LEU A 144 3.02 10.09 6.72
N ALA A 145 1.69 10.23 6.68
CA ALA A 145 1.01 11.48 6.37
C ALA A 145 1.04 12.40 7.60
N SER A 146 1.14 13.72 7.37
CA SER A 146 1.07 14.72 8.44
C SER A 146 -0.37 14.98 8.88
N GLU A 147 -1.32 14.84 7.97
CA GLU A 147 -2.74 15.09 8.15
C GLU A 147 -3.53 14.00 7.41
N ASP A 148 -4.78 13.77 7.81
CA ASP A 148 -5.67 12.90 7.05
C ASP A 148 -6.06 13.60 5.77
N LEU A 149 -5.59 13.08 4.65
CA LEU A 149 -5.91 13.62 3.33
C LEU A 149 -7.14 12.89 2.82
N GLU A 150 -8.30 13.56 2.87
CA GLU A 150 -9.45 13.12 2.10
C GLU A 150 -9.11 13.24 0.61
N PHE A 151 -8.83 12.11 -0.02
CA PHE A 151 -8.39 12.06 -1.42
C PHE A 151 -9.33 12.82 -2.37
N ALA A 152 -10.63 12.83 -2.07
CA ALA A 152 -11.64 13.56 -2.83
C ALA A 152 -11.39 15.09 -2.84
N GLU A 153 -10.92 15.66 -1.74
CA GLU A 153 -10.68 17.10 -1.60
C GLU A 153 -9.44 17.55 -2.41
N VAL A 154 -8.43 16.69 -2.53
CA VAL A 154 -7.20 16.99 -3.27
C VAL A 154 -7.45 17.10 -4.78
N LEU A 155 -8.46 16.41 -5.31
CA LEU A 155 -8.81 16.44 -6.73
C LEU A 155 -9.89 17.48 -7.08
N GLN A 156 -10.51 18.14 -6.09
CA GLN A 156 -11.61 19.09 -6.31
C GLN A 156 -11.16 20.55 -6.54
N LYS A 157 -9.88 20.82 -6.82
CA LYS A 157 -9.47 22.16 -7.22
C LYS A 157 -9.63 22.37 -8.73
N GLU A 158 -10.80 22.88 -9.13
CA GLU A 158 -10.95 23.87 -10.20
C GLU A 158 -11.44 25.19 -9.61
#